data_AF-A0A0B1TLY9-F1
#
_entry.id   AF-A0A0B1TLY9-F1
#
_cell.length_a   1.000
_cell.length_b   1.000
_cell.length_c   1.000
_cell.angle_alpha   90.00
_cell.angle_beta   90.00
_cell.angle_gamma   90.00
#
_symmetry.space_group_name_H-M   'P 1'
#
loop_
_entity.id
_entity.type
_entity.pdbx_description
1 polymer ?
#
loop_
_entity_poly.entity_id
_entity_poly.type
_entity_poly.pdbx_seq_one_letter_code
_entity_poly.pdbx_strand_id
1 'polypeptide(L)'
;MPGTVVYQDLTWFLQKYSYFPSYNIPYFKKITEISGFVGQGKKLGDWFVWGKCPRARIFERDHHTVTDLDSLTKLMRYNDYTKEEFSKCNCNPPYSAEAAISARGDLNLANGTYEFPGQGHVNHGALDYKGTNVSMMKKLEFRAQGGPTWGSVPPFRWSTFDFKDKVKHVGHPDEWKFDWIEHKWETDVRA
;
A
#
# COMPACT_ATOMS: atom_id res chain seq x y z
N MET A 1 -12.92 -10.43 -12.72
CA MET A 1 -13.32 -11.70 -12.05
C MET A 1 -13.32 -12.81 -13.07
N PRO A 2 -13.18 -14.09 -12.70
CA PRO A 2 -13.24 -15.19 -13.67
C PRO A 2 -14.47 -15.05 -14.58
N GLY A 3 -14.24 -14.89 -15.89
CA GLY A 3 -15.30 -14.69 -16.89
C GLY A 3 -16.06 -13.36 -16.85
N THR A 4 -15.61 -12.33 -16.13
CA THR A 4 -16.32 -11.03 -16.04
C THR A 4 -15.36 -9.84 -15.97
N VAL A 5 -15.59 -8.87 -16.87
CA VAL A 5 -14.91 -7.57 -16.96
C VAL A 5 -15.96 -6.47 -16.84
N VAL A 6 -15.64 -5.40 -16.11
CA VAL A 6 -16.44 -4.17 -16.01
C VAL A 6 -15.49 -2.99 -16.23
N TYR A 7 -15.88 -2.05 -17.09
CA TYR A 7 -15.11 -0.85 -17.40
C TYR A 7 -16.07 0.33 -17.58
N GLN A 8 -15.59 1.54 -17.27
CA GLN A 8 -16.33 2.79 -17.44
C GLN A 8 -15.33 3.96 -17.49
N ASP A 9 -15.69 5.04 -18.19
CA ASP A 9 -15.02 6.33 -18.03
C ASP A 9 -15.33 6.92 -16.64
N LEU A 10 -14.29 7.21 -15.87
CA LEU A 10 -14.37 7.79 -14.53
C LEU A 10 -13.71 9.17 -14.44
N THR A 11 -13.59 9.87 -15.57
CA THR A 11 -13.07 11.24 -15.64
C THR A 11 -13.84 12.17 -14.70
N TRP A 12 -15.16 11.99 -14.61
CA TRP A 12 -16.01 12.74 -13.67
C TRP A 12 -15.58 12.57 -12.21
N PHE A 13 -15.10 11.38 -11.82
CA PHE A 13 -14.66 11.10 -10.45
C PHE A 13 -13.37 11.87 -10.15
N LEU A 14 -12.40 11.81 -11.08
CA LEU A 14 -11.16 12.57 -10.97
C LEU A 14 -11.43 14.08 -10.93
N GLN A 15 -12.33 14.59 -11.78
CA GLN A 15 -12.70 16.01 -11.77
C GLN A 15 -13.36 16.44 -10.46
N LYS A 16 -14.23 15.58 -9.89
CA LYS A 16 -14.96 15.90 -8.67
C LYS A 16 -14.11 15.79 -7.41
N TYR A 17 -13.28 14.75 -7.30
CA TYR A 17 -12.57 14.40 -6.07
C TYR A 17 -11.09 14.73 -6.12
N SER A 18 -10.51 15.07 -7.28
CA SER A 18 -9.09 15.35 -7.53
C SER A 18 -8.12 14.17 -7.43
N TYR A 19 -8.61 12.95 -7.15
CA TYR A 19 -7.80 11.72 -7.13
C TYR A 19 -8.67 10.47 -7.37
N PHE A 20 -8.03 9.33 -7.64
CA PHE A 20 -8.69 8.03 -7.69
C PHE A 20 -7.84 7.01 -6.90
N PRO A 21 -8.26 6.57 -5.71
CA PRO A 21 -7.48 5.63 -4.92
C PRO A 21 -7.77 4.18 -5.32
N SER A 22 -6.76 3.32 -5.13
CA SER A 22 -6.88 1.88 -5.31
C SER A 22 -6.17 1.16 -4.15
N TYR A 23 -6.87 0.22 -3.51
CA TYR A 23 -6.44 -0.41 -2.26
C TYR A 23 -6.98 -1.84 -2.09
N ASN A 24 -6.94 -2.63 -3.17
CA ASN A 24 -7.34 -4.05 -3.22
C ASN A 24 -8.83 -4.37 -2.98
N ILE A 25 -9.69 -3.35 -2.80
CA ILE A 25 -11.14 -3.53 -2.72
C ILE A 25 -11.77 -3.07 -4.04
N PRO A 26 -12.66 -3.85 -4.67
CA PRO A 26 -13.25 -3.45 -5.96
C PRO A 26 -14.14 -2.21 -5.84
N TYR A 27 -13.96 -1.26 -6.76
CA TYR A 27 -14.78 -0.04 -6.88
C TYR A 27 -16.18 -0.33 -7.45
N PHE A 28 -16.24 -1.05 -8.57
CA PHE A 28 -17.51 -1.33 -9.24
C PHE A 28 -18.35 -2.33 -8.45
N LYS A 29 -19.56 -1.90 -8.05
CA LYS A 29 -20.52 -2.70 -7.28
C LYS A 29 -20.68 -4.15 -7.79
N LYS A 30 -20.86 -4.33 -9.10
CA LYS A 30 -20.98 -5.66 -9.72
C LYS A 30 -19.77 -6.55 -9.39
N ILE A 31 -18.55 -6.01 -9.45
CA ILE A 31 -17.34 -6.75 -9.10
C ILE A 31 -17.29 -7.02 -7.59
N THR A 32 -17.60 -6.04 -6.75
CA THR A 32 -17.65 -6.19 -5.28
C THR A 32 -18.61 -7.30 -4.84
N GLU A 33 -19.77 -7.43 -5.51
CA GLU A 33 -20.77 -8.46 -5.24
C GLU A 33 -20.27 -9.85 -5.64
N ILE A 34 -19.87 -10.05 -6.90
CA ILE A 34 -19.49 -11.37 -7.40
C ILE A 34 -18.16 -11.88 -6.82
N SER A 35 -17.33 -10.99 -6.28
CA SER A 35 -16.08 -11.34 -5.58
C SER A 35 -16.28 -11.65 -4.10
N GLY A 36 -17.52 -11.52 -3.58
CA GLY A 36 -17.84 -11.85 -2.19
C GLY A 36 -17.44 -10.79 -1.16
N PHE A 37 -16.95 -9.62 -1.58
CA PHE A 37 -16.55 -8.54 -0.64
C PHE A 37 -17.73 -8.01 0.18
N VAL A 38 -18.96 -8.04 -0.36
CA VAL A 38 -20.17 -7.71 0.42
C VAL A 38 -20.33 -8.66 1.62
N GLY A 39 -20.09 -9.96 1.42
CA GLY A 39 -20.13 -10.95 2.49
C GLY A 39 -19.00 -10.76 3.50
N GLN A 40 -17.79 -10.48 3.02
CA GLN A 40 -16.65 -10.23 3.90
C GLN A 40 -16.82 -8.96 4.73
N GLY A 41 -17.35 -7.88 4.16
CA GLY A 41 -17.64 -6.65 4.92
C GLY A 41 -18.66 -6.88 6.04
N LYS A 42 -19.64 -7.77 5.84
CA LYS A 42 -20.59 -8.15 6.91
C LYS A 42 -19.94 -8.99 8.02
N LYS A 43 -18.93 -9.79 7.69
CA LYS A 43 -18.27 -10.72 8.64
C LYS A 43 -17.10 -10.09 9.39
N LEU A 44 -16.29 -9.30 8.69
CA LEU A 44 -14.99 -8.80 9.13
C LEU A 44 -14.92 -7.25 9.07
N GLY A 45 -16.05 -6.59 8.88
CA GLY A 45 -16.18 -5.14 8.98
C GLY A 45 -15.52 -4.35 7.85
N ASP A 46 -15.19 -3.10 8.18
CA ASP A 46 -14.82 -2.05 7.23
C ASP A 46 -13.52 -2.34 6.46
N TRP A 47 -12.69 -3.29 6.91
CA TRP A 47 -11.47 -3.69 6.20
C TRP A 47 -11.75 -4.18 4.76
N PHE A 48 -12.95 -4.72 4.52
CA PHE A 48 -13.37 -5.26 3.22
C PHE A 48 -14.39 -4.36 2.51
N VAL A 49 -14.62 -3.13 2.99
CA VAL A 49 -15.59 -2.21 2.40
C VAL A 49 -14.87 -1.07 1.68
N TRP A 50 -15.20 -0.86 0.41
CA TRP A 50 -14.62 0.21 -0.40
C TRP A 50 -14.99 1.56 0.22
N GLY A 51 -13.99 2.43 0.40
CA GLY A 51 -14.18 3.74 1.02
C GLY A 51 -14.14 3.72 2.55
N LYS A 52 -14.00 2.56 3.20
CA LYS A 52 -13.98 2.47 4.68
C LYS A 52 -12.75 1.78 5.28
N CYS A 53 -12.04 0.97 4.49
CA CYS A 53 -10.83 0.32 4.99
C CYS A 53 -9.76 1.35 5.40
N PRO A 54 -8.77 0.96 6.24
CA PRO A 54 -7.74 1.88 6.72
C PRO A 54 -7.09 2.72 5.61
N ARG A 55 -6.70 2.09 4.50
CA ARG A 55 -6.09 2.77 3.35
C ARG A 55 -7.02 3.78 2.70
N ALA A 56 -8.31 3.45 2.57
CA ALA A 56 -9.29 4.38 2.02
C ALA A 56 -9.40 5.63 2.89
N ARG A 57 -9.43 5.47 4.22
CA ARG A 57 -9.51 6.58 5.18
C ARG A 57 -8.23 7.43 5.20
N ILE A 58 -7.05 6.80 5.12
CA ILE A 58 -5.78 7.53 5.00
C ILE A 58 -5.76 8.33 3.69
N PHE A 59 -6.13 7.72 2.57
CA PHE A 59 -6.20 8.44 1.30
C PHE A 59 -7.21 9.59 1.34
N GLU A 60 -8.43 9.36 1.83
CA GLU A 60 -9.45 10.40 1.97
C GLU A 60 -8.96 11.57 2.83
N ARG A 61 -8.26 11.30 3.93
CA ARG A 61 -7.66 12.32 4.77
C ARG A 61 -6.53 13.07 4.06
N ASP A 62 -5.60 12.36 3.42
CA ASP A 62 -4.28 12.93 3.09
C ASP A 62 -4.06 13.23 1.61
N HIS A 63 -4.93 12.78 0.68
CA HIS A 63 -4.68 12.94 -0.76
C HIS A 63 -4.46 14.40 -1.17
N HIS A 64 -5.16 15.33 -0.52
CA HIS A 64 -5.08 16.76 -0.82
C HIS A 64 -3.73 17.39 -0.43
N THR A 65 -2.92 16.70 0.38
CA THR A 65 -1.57 17.13 0.77
C THR A 65 -0.52 16.83 -0.30
N VAL A 66 -0.88 16.04 -1.33
CA VAL A 66 0.01 15.69 -2.44
C VAL A 66 0.00 16.79 -3.49
N THR A 67 1.06 17.58 -3.54
CA THR A 67 1.22 18.72 -4.47
C THR A 67 2.34 18.50 -5.50
N ASP A 68 3.17 17.48 -5.31
CA ASP A 68 4.36 17.19 -6.11
C ASP A 68 4.79 15.71 -5.94
N LEU A 69 5.89 15.31 -6.58
CA LEU A 69 6.40 13.94 -6.47
C LEU A 69 6.95 13.61 -5.09
N ASP A 70 7.48 14.58 -4.35
CA ASP A 70 8.05 14.35 -3.02
C ASP A 70 6.93 14.01 -2.02
N SER A 71 5.88 14.83 -2.00
CA SER A 71 4.66 14.60 -1.22
C SER A 71 3.91 13.34 -1.66
N LEU A 72 3.87 13.01 -2.97
CA LEU A 72 3.34 11.74 -3.45
C LEU A 72 4.16 10.55 -2.93
N THR A 73 5.49 10.63 -3.03
CA THR A 73 6.41 9.60 -2.51
C THR A 73 6.15 9.39 -1.02
N LYS A 74 6.08 10.48 -0.24
CA LYS A 74 5.81 10.44 1.19
C LYS A 74 4.49 9.75 1.52
N LEU A 75 3.39 10.11 0.86
CA LEU A 75 2.10 9.46 1.09
C LEU A 75 2.12 7.98 0.72
N MET A 76 2.70 7.64 -0.43
CA MET A 76 2.74 6.26 -0.90
C MET A 76 3.65 5.36 -0.07
N ARG A 77 4.61 5.94 0.67
CA ARG A 77 5.48 5.25 1.62
C ARG A 77 4.99 5.33 3.07
N TYR A 78 3.82 5.92 3.30
CA TYR A 78 3.31 6.17 4.65
C TYR A 78 2.98 4.87 5.40
N ASN A 79 3.58 4.73 6.57
CA ASN A 79 3.21 3.78 7.60
C ASN A 79 3.67 4.29 8.97
N ASP A 80 2.73 4.75 9.80
CA ASP A 80 2.98 5.10 11.20
C ASP A 80 1.98 4.37 12.10
N TYR A 81 1.82 3.07 11.86
CA TYR A 81 0.71 2.24 12.37
C TYR A 81 0.48 2.29 13.89
N THR A 82 1.52 2.59 14.68
CA THR A 82 1.40 2.70 16.14
C THR A 82 0.72 4.00 16.60
N LYS A 83 0.71 5.04 15.75
CA LYS A 83 0.12 6.36 16.02
C LYS A 83 -1.05 6.70 15.10
N GLU A 84 -1.17 6.00 13.98
CA GLU A 84 -2.24 6.17 13.02
C GLU A 84 -3.58 5.69 13.58
N GLU A 85 -4.56 6.59 13.67
CA GLU A 85 -5.90 6.29 14.16
C GLU A 85 -6.57 5.20 13.32
N PHE A 86 -6.39 5.25 12.00
CA PHE A 86 -6.99 4.29 11.07
C PHE A 86 -6.32 2.91 11.10
N SER A 87 -5.16 2.79 11.77
CA SER A 87 -4.47 1.51 11.94
C SER A 87 -4.94 0.72 13.15
N LYS A 88 -5.81 1.29 13.99
CA LYS A 88 -6.39 0.62 15.16
C LYS A 88 -7.30 -0.54 14.75
N CYS A 89 -7.26 -1.63 15.51
CA CYS A 89 -8.15 -2.77 15.35
C CYS A 89 -8.56 -3.35 16.72
N ASN A 90 -9.56 -4.23 16.72
CA ASN A 90 -9.90 -5.08 17.86
C ASN A 90 -8.91 -6.25 17.97
N CYS A 91 -7.66 -5.90 18.24
CA CYS A 91 -6.48 -6.75 18.17
C CYS A 91 -5.58 -6.46 19.39
N ASN A 92 -4.58 -7.31 19.63
CA ASN A 92 -3.56 -7.07 20.65
C ASN A 92 -2.16 -7.33 20.07
N PRO A 93 -1.30 -6.30 19.94
CA PRO A 93 -1.51 -4.88 20.26
C PRO A 93 -2.65 -4.23 19.46
N PRO A 94 -3.23 -3.09 19.90
CA PRO A 94 -4.48 -2.52 19.35
C PRO A 94 -4.28 -1.78 18.01
N TYR A 95 -3.35 -2.25 17.19
CA TYR A 95 -3.03 -1.72 15.87
C TYR A 95 -2.45 -2.81 14.97
N SER A 96 -2.50 -2.58 13.66
CA SER A 96 -1.86 -3.44 12.67
C SER A 96 -0.99 -2.65 11.71
N ALA A 97 0.24 -3.12 11.50
CA ALA A 97 1.16 -2.59 10.50
C ALA A 97 0.74 -2.87 9.05
N GLU A 98 -0.29 -3.72 8.82
CA GLU A 98 -0.95 -3.92 7.53
C GLU A 98 -1.97 -2.80 7.23
N ALA A 99 -2.38 -2.04 8.24
CA ALA A 99 -3.39 -1.00 8.15
C ALA A 99 -2.81 0.37 7.74
N ALA A 100 -1.95 0.39 6.72
CA ALA A 100 -1.25 1.59 6.23
C ALA A 100 -1.19 1.61 4.70
N ILE A 101 -0.78 2.73 4.08
CA ILE A 101 -0.60 2.79 2.61
C ILE A 101 0.53 1.84 2.19
N SER A 102 1.65 1.87 2.90
CA SER A 102 2.79 0.98 2.69
C SER A 102 2.91 -0.03 3.83
N ALA A 103 2.15 -1.14 3.72
CA ALA A 103 2.06 -2.18 4.75
C ALA A 103 3.42 -2.77 5.18
N ARG A 104 3.50 -3.19 6.45
CA ARG A 104 4.68 -3.76 7.13
C ARG A 104 4.29 -4.92 8.06
N GLY A 105 3.67 -5.98 7.55
CA GLY A 105 3.23 -7.12 8.36
C GLY A 105 4.34 -7.83 9.14
N ASP A 106 5.59 -7.66 8.73
CA ASP A 106 6.77 -8.13 9.47
C ASP A 106 6.91 -7.47 10.87
N LEU A 107 6.35 -6.27 11.06
CA LEU A 107 6.41 -5.52 12.32
C LEU A 107 5.27 -5.84 13.29
N ASN A 108 4.28 -6.61 12.85
CA ASN A 108 3.25 -7.12 13.74
C ASN A 108 3.84 -8.20 14.66
N LEU A 109 3.32 -8.37 15.87
CA LEU A 109 3.82 -9.37 16.80
C LEU A 109 3.35 -10.77 16.38
N ALA A 110 4.27 -11.72 16.29
CA ALA A 110 3.94 -13.11 15.93
C ALA A 110 2.96 -13.78 16.91
N ASN A 111 2.98 -13.37 18.18
CA ASN A 111 2.05 -13.84 19.22
C ASN A 111 0.87 -12.87 19.45
N GLY A 112 0.70 -11.86 18.59
CA GLY A 112 -0.42 -10.94 18.67
C GLY A 112 -1.74 -11.58 18.24
N THR A 113 -2.85 -10.99 18.68
CA THR A 113 -4.19 -11.37 18.21
C THR A 113 -4.66 -10.37 17.18
N TYR A 114 -5.25 -10.86 16.08
CA TYR A 114 -5.72 -10.04 14.95
C TYR A 114 -7.08 -10.55 14.49
N GLU A 115 -7.89 -9.68 13.89
CA GLU A 115 -9.27 -10.01 13.50
C GLU A 115 -9.32 -11.05 12.36
N PHE A 116 -8.27 -11.10 11.54
CA PHE A 116 -8.06 -12.16 10.55
C PHE A 116 -6.57 -12.32 10.19
N PRO A 117 -6.13 -13.47 9.63
CA PRO A 117 -4.71 -13.76 9.47
C PRO A 117 -3.91 -12.71 8.67
N GLY A 118 -4.48 -12.20 7.58
CA GLY A 118 -3.82 -11.20 6.73
C GLY A 118 -3.69 -9.81 7.34
N GLN A 119 -4.29 -9.56 8.50
CA GLN A 119 -4.09 -8.33 9.29
C GLN A 119 -2.89 -8.45 10.24
N GLY A 120 -2.41 -9.67 10.51
CA GLY A 120 -1.46 -9.94 11.58
C GLY A 120 0.01 -9.98 11.16
N HIS A 121 0.80 -10.76 11.87
CA HIS A 121 2.20 -10.99 11.56
C HIS A 121 2.34 -11.90 10.33
N VAL A 122 2.86 -11.32 9.25
CA VAL A 122 2.99 -11.99 7.95
C VAL A 122 4.29 -11.55 7.27
N ASN A 123 4.90 -12.46 6.49
CA ASN A 123 5.98 -12.11 5.56
C ASN A 123 5.38 -11.44 4.31
N HIS A 124 4.80 -10.26 4.50
CA HIS A 124 4.10 -9.48 3.49
C HIS A 124 4.16 -7.99 3.83
N GLY A 125 4.10 -7.16 2.79
CA GLY A 125 4.12 -5.71 2.91
C GLY A 125 4.27 -5.05 1.55
N ALA A 126 4.33 -3.73 1.53
CA ALA A 126 4.69 -3.00 0.33
C ALA A 126 6.21 -3.14 0.08
N LEU A 127 6.59 -3.52 -1.15
CA LEU A 127 7.99 -3.82 -1.50
C LEU A 127 8.63 -2.77 -2.39
N ASP A 128 7.88 -1.77 -2.84
CA ASP A 128 8.40 -0.69 -3.66
C ASP A 128 7.48 0.54 -3.63
N TYR A 129 7.90 1.58 -4.35
CA TYR A 129 7.08 2.65 -4.85
C TYR A 129 7.52 3.00 -6.26
N LYS A 130 6.57 3.35 -7.12
CA LYS A 130 6.82 3.96 -8.43
C LYS A 130 5.85 5.12 -8.61
N GLY A 131 6.36 6.28 -9.01
CA GLY A 131 5.55 7.46 -9.27
C GLY A 131 6.05 8.25 -10.47
N THR A 132 5.14 8.88 -11.19
CA THR A 132 5.47 9.72 -12.35
C THR A 132 4.54 10.92 -12.38
N ASN A 133 4.91 11.93 -13.16
CA ASN A 133 4.07 13.08 -13.47
C ASN A 133 4.06 13.29 -15.00
N VAL A 134 3.29 14.27 -15.47
CA VAL A 134 3.15 14.53 -16.92
C VAL A 134 4.50 14.82 -17.60
N SER A 135 5.42 15.51 -16.91
CA SER A 135 6.74 15.82 -17.47
C SER A 135 7.63 14.59 -17.60
N MET A 136 7.66 13.74 -16.57
CA MET A 136 8.44 12.49 -16.58
C MET A 136 7.84 11.46 -17.54
N MET A 137 6.51 11.33 -17.57
CA MET A 137 5.80 10.40 -18.45
C MET A 137 6.12 10.65 -19.93
N LYS A 138 6.22 11.92 -20.35
CA LYS A 138 6.66 12.29 -21.71
C LYS A 138 8.07 11.81 -22.06
N LYS A 139 8.91 11.56 -21.05
CA LYS A 139 10.28 11.04 -21.22
C LYS A 139 10.39 9.55 -20.89
N LEU A 140 9.26 8.89 -20.63
CA LEU A 140 9.21 7.51 -20.12
C LEU A 140 9.95 7.34 -18.78
N GLU A 141 10.01 8.40 -17.97
CA GLU A 141 10.70 8.42 -16.67
C GLU A 141 9.71 8.21 -15.50
N PHE A 142 10.25 7.75 -14.38
CA PHE A 142 9.52 7.61 -13.12
C PHE A 142 10.50 7.67 -11.94
N ARG A 143 10.00 8.07 -10.77
CA ARG A 143 10.68 7.88 -9.50
C ARG A 143 10.39 6.48 -8.98
N ALA A 144 11.40 5.79 -8.46
CA ALA A 144 11.26 4.49 -7.84
C ALA A 144 11.98 4.42 -6.49
N GLN A 145 11.41 3.66 -5.55
CA GLN A 145 12.07 3.28 -4.31
C GLN A 145 11.88 1.78 -4.08
N GLY A 146 12.97 1.05 -3.88
CA GLY A 146 12.93 -0.39 -3.62
C GLY A 146 12.87 -0.73 -2.13
N GLY A 147 12.16 -1.80 -1.80
CA GLY A 147 12.07 -2.38 -0.45
C GLY A 147 10.87 -1.90 0.37
N PRO A 148 10.69 -2.49 1.57
CA PRO A 148 9.73 -2.01 2.57
C PRO A 148 9.98 -0.55 2.96
N THR A 149 8.91 0.17 3.32
CA THR A 149 9.04 1.55 3.80
C THR A 149 9.84 1.61 5.10
N TRP A 150 10.58 2.71 5.28
CA TRP A 150 11.40 3.00 6.45
C TRP A 150 11.35 4.51 6.75
N GLY A 151 11.66 4.91 7.99
CA GLY A 151 11.58 6.29 8.47
C GLY A 151 10.72 6.39 9.71
N SER A 152 9.40 6.45 9.55
CA SER A 152 8.43 6.31 10.66
C SER A 152 8.41 4.90 11.26
N VAL A 153 8.91 3.92 10.51
CA VAL A 153 9.13 2.52 10.93
C VAL A 153 10.59 2.13 10.65
N PRO A 154 11.17 1.15 11.38
CA PRO A 154 12.55 0.74 11.17
C PRO A 154 12.74 0.11 9.77
N PRO A 155 13.92 0.22 9.15
CA PRO A 155 14.21 -0.49 7.92
C PRO A 155 14.09 -2.00 8.12
N PHE A 156 13.58 -2.69 7.11
CA PHE A 156 13.49 -4.15 7.16
C PHE A 156 14.88 -4.77 7.05
N ARG A 157 15.13 -5.81 7.85
CA ARG A 157 16.38 -6.57 7.85
C ARG A 157 16.11 -8.06 7.92
N TRP A 158 16.64 -8.82 6.96
CA TRP A 158 16.47 -10.27 6.93
C TRP A 158 17.05 -10.94 8.17
N SER A 159 18.28 -10.60 8.56
CA SER A 159 19.00 -11.21 9.68
C SER A 159 18.30 -11.11 11.05
N THR A 160 17.41 -10.12 11.22
CA THR A 160 16.62 -9.90 12.43
C THR A 160 15.17 -10.37 12.30
N PHE A 161 14.72 -10.74 11.11
CA PHE A 161 13.37 -11.23 10.88
C PHE A 161 13.26 -12.71 11.30
N ASP A 162 12.15 -13.09 11.92
CA ASP A 162 11.93 -14.43 12.46
C ASP A 162 11.70 -15.51 11.38
N PHE A 163 11.57 -15.10 10.11
CA PHE A 163 11.51 -15.97 8.93
C PHE A 163 12.85 -16.14 8.22
N LYS A 164 13.95 -15.56 8.73
CA LYS A 164 15.27 -15.60 8.06
C LYS A 164 15.73 -17.01 7.65
N ASP A 165 15.51 -17.99 8.52
CA ASP A 165 15.92 -19.39 8.28
C ASP A 165 14.81 -20.22 7.61
N LYS A 166 13.62 -19.63 7.41
CA LYS A 166 12.43 -20.28 6.81
C LYS A 166 12.25 -19.91 5.34
N VAL A 167 12.75 -18.75 4.92
CA VAL A 167 12.55 -18.20 3.56
C VAL A 167 13.88 -17.94 2.91
N LYS A 168 14.13 -18.56 1.74
CA LYS A 168 15.33 -18.26 0.94
C LYS A 168 15.22 -16.86 0.33
N HIS A 169 16.27 -16.06 0.52
CA HIS A 169 16.38 -14.69 0.01
C HIS A 169 17.78 -14.44 -0.60
N VAL A 170 18.25 -15.42 -1.39
CA VAL A 170 19.56 -15.37 -2.04
C VAL A 170 19.61 -14.17 -3.01
N GLY A 171 20.66 -13.36 -2.89
CA GLY A 171 20.84 -12.15 -3.72
C GLY A 171 20.12 -10.91 -3.18
N HIS A 172 19.32 -11.03 -2.12
CA HIS A 172 18.79 -9.86 -1.44
C HIS A 172 19.86 -9.21 -0.55
N PRO A 173 19.86 -7.87 -0.43
CA PRO A 173 20.58 -7.22 0.66
C PRO A 173 19.99 -7.65 2.01
N ASP A 174 20.82 -7.71 3.05
CA ASP A 174 20.34 -7.96 4.42
C ASP A 174 19.39 -6.84 4.87
N GLU A 175 19.82 -5.59 4.74
CA GLU A 175 19.05 -4.40 5.11
C GLU A 175 18.46 -3.70 3.88
N TRP A 176 17.16 -3.43 3.94
CA TRP A 176 16.40 -2.74 2.90
C TRP A 176 16.16 -1.28 3.32
N LYS A 177 17.18 -0.46 3.10
CA LYS A 177 17.17 0.98 3.40
C LYS A 177 17.62 1.82 2.20
N PHE A 178 16.98 1.57 1.06
CA PHE A 178 17.27 2.31 -0.17
C PHE A 178 16.55 3.65 -0.17
N ASP A 179 17.24 4.69 -0.64
CA ASP A 179 16.61 5.94 -1.02
C ASP A 179 15.90 5.79 -2.38
N TRP A 180 15.06 6.75 -2.73
CA TRP A 180 14.44 6.78 -4.05
C TRP A 180 15.44 7.24 -5.11
N ILE A 181 15.20 6.82 -6.35
CA ILE A 181 15.92 7.27 -7.54
C ILE A 181 14.93 7.78 -8.58
N GLU A 182 15.34 8.74 -9.40
CA GLU A 182 14.62 9.10 -10.62
C GLU A 182 15.27 8.37 -11.79
N HIS A 183 14.48 7.50 -12.44
CA HIS A 183 14.93 6.77 -13.60
C HIS A 183 15.26 7.73 -14.74
N LYS A 184 16.39 7.48 -15.40
CA LYS A 184 16.83 8.14 -16.62
C LYS A 184 17.24 7.08 -17.63
N TRP A 185 16.82 7.26 -18.87
CA TRP A 185 17.23 6.38 -19.96
C TRP A 185 18.66 6.71 -20.39
N GLU A 186 19.43 5.67 -20.73
CA GLU A 186 20.76 5.83 -21.33
C GLU A 186 20.65 6.39 -22.77
N THR A 187 19.52 6.16 -23.43
CA THR A 187 19.20 6.67 -24.76
C THR A 187 18.29 7.90 -24.68
N ASP A 188 18.50 8.86 -25.58
CA ASP A 188 17.67 10.06 -25.69
C ASP A 188 16.25 9.68 -26.12
N VAL A 189 15.27 9.90 -25.26
CA VAL A 189 13.85 9.65 -25.55
C VAL A 189 13.23 10.92 -26.12
N ARG A 190 12.91 10.88 -27.41
CA ARG A 190 12.18 11.95 -28.11
C ARG A 190 10.71 11.53 -28.25
N ALA A 191 9.85 12.15 -27.44
CA ALA A 191 8.40 11.99 -27.54
C ALA A 191 7.76 13.15 -28.31
#